data_AF-A0A914NU15-F1
#
_entry.id   AF-A0A914NU15-F1
#
_cell.length_a   1.000
_cell.length_b   1.000
_cell.length_c   1.000
_cell.angle_alpha   90.00
_cell.angle_beta   90.00
_cell.angle_gamma   90.00
#
_symmetry.space_group_name_H-M   'P 1'
#
loop_
_entity.id
_entity.type
_entity.pdbx_description
1 polymer ?
#
loop_
_entity_poly.entity_id
_entity_poly.type
_entity_poly.pdbx_seq_one_letter_code
_entity_poly.pdbx_strand_id
1 'polypeptide(L)'
;MSKIWNYFTLSGRIAFCKECDYKKDFPPRAPTTTLATHLKSKHPEQHKQFLDQSTEVKEKSNKGEKSSSTKTCAVADLFNEYERDNEMENMLNTQLPSPAELNAHQKAEVEVNEYLHSKRLQITDDPFKYWSGENSIKWPLLTKLSHRYFSAPATSSESERLFSTAGLVVSNLRTRLLPDNVEKLLFLHNNLKIYDYKYDL
;
A
#
# COMPACT_ATOMS: atom_id res chain seq x y z
N MET A 1 -17.98 -7.39 -10.20
CA MET A 1 -18.34 -5.97 -9.92
C MET A 1 -18.67 -5.84 -8.43
N SER A 2 -18.25 -4.76 -7.77
CA SER A 2 -18.43 -4.60 -6.30
C SER A 2 -19.92 -4.64 -5.90
N LYS A 3 -20.27 -5.35 -4.81
CA LYS A 3 -21.65 -5.49 -4.30
C LYS A 3 -22.28 -4.16 -3.86
N ILE A 4 -21.48 -3.12 -3.68
CA ILE A 4 -21.94 -1.78 -3.27
C ILE A 4 -22.93 -1.15 -4.26
N TRP A 5 -22.84 -1.51 -5.55
CA TRP A 5 -23.73 -1.00 -6.61
C TRP A 5 -25.17 -1.53 -6.51
N ASN A 6 -25.45 -2.47 -5.60
CA ASN A 6 -26.83 -2.82 -5.26
C ASN A 6 -27.57 -1.63 -4.64
N TYR A 7 -26.86 -0.72 -3.96
CA TYR A 7 -27.42 0.42 -3.23
C TYR A 7 -27.24 1.77 -3.95
N PHE A 8 -26.47 1.81 -5.04
CA PHE A 8 -26.18 3.05 -5.80
C PHE A 8 -26.45 2.87 -7.29
N THR A 9 -26.77 3.96 -7.97
CA THR A 9 -26.87 4.03 -9.44
C THR A 9 -25.84 5.01 -9.99
N LEU A 10 -25.28 4.71 -11.16
CA LEU A 10 -24.33 5.58 -11.85
C LEU A 10 -25.01 6.18 -13.07
N SER A 11 -25.08 7.52 -13.14
CA SER A 11 -25.49 8.24 -14.35
C SER A 11 -24.35 9.15 -14.79
N GLY A 12 -23.66 8.75 -15.85
CA GLY A 12 -22.46 9.44 -16.35
C GLY A 12 -21.32 9.42 -15.32
N ARG A 13 -21.01 10.59 -14.76
CA ARG A 13 -19.94 10.79 -13.75
C ARG A 13 -20.47 10.96 -12.32
N ILE A 14 -21.77 10.75 -12.08
CA ILE A 14 -22.38 10.99 -10.78
C ILE A 14 -22.99 9.70 -10.25
N ALA A 15 -22.65 9.34 -9.02
CA ALA A 15 -23.27 8.24 -8.28
C ALA A 15 -24.41 8.78 -7.41
N PHE A 16 -25.57 8.14 -7.51
CA PHE A 16 -26.78 8.46 -6.75
C PHE A 16 -27.11 7.33 -5.78
N CYS A 17 -27.44 7.67 -4.54
CA CYS A 17 -28.02 6.71 -3.61
C CYS A 17 -29.46 6.38 -4.02
N LYS A 18 -29.88 5.12 -3.86
CA LYS A 18 -31.26 4.71 -4.17
C LYS A 18 -32.27 5.08 -3.08
N GLU A 19 -31.82 5.30 -1.85
CA GLU A 19 -32.69 5.52 -0.69
C GLU A 19 -32.75 6.99 -0.22
N CYS A 20 -31.87 7.86 -0.74
CA CYS A 20 -31.86 9.27 -0.37
C CYS A 20 -31.34 10.16 -1.50
N ASP A 21 -31.51 11.48 -1.35
CA ASP A 21 -31.08 12.51 -2.31
C ASP A 21 -29.55 12.73 -2.36
N TYR A 22 -28.76 11.76 -1.89
CA TYR A 22 -27.30 11.84 -1.94
C TYR A 22 -26.78 11.61 -3.36
N LYS A 23 -25.98 12.57 -3.83
CA LYS A 23 -25.26 12.51 -5.10
C LYS A 23 -23.79 12.87 -4.90
N LYS A 24 -22.91 12.18 -5.60
CA LYS A 24 -21.47 12.44 -5.55
C LYS A 24 -20.81 12.24 -6.90
N ASP A 25 -19.92 13.16 -7.27
CA ASP A 25 -19.05 13.00 -8.42
C ASP A 25 -18.14 11.78 -8.23
N PHE A 26 -18.18 10.88 -9.21
CA PHE A 26 -17.52 9.59 -9.21
C PHE A 26 -16.85 9.36 -10.58
N PRO A 27 -15.60 9.79 -10.76
CA PRO A 27 -14.87 9.60 -12.01
C PRO A 27 -14.55 8.12 -12.27
N PRO A 28 -14.25 7.74 -13.53
CA PRO A 28 -13.89 6.38 -13.88
C PRO A 28 -12.69 5.90 -13.05
N ARG A 29 -12.82 4.73 -12.39
CA ARG A 29 -11.84 4.13 -11.45
C ARG A 29 -11.71 4.78 -10.06
N ALA A 30 -12.66 5.63 -9.64
CA ALA A 30 -12.71 6.08 -8.26
C ALA A 30 -12.99 4.91 -7.28
N PRO A 31 -12.43 4.94 -6.05
CA PRO A 31 -12.70 3.92 -5.04
C PRO A 31 -14.11 4.07 -4.45
N THR A 32 -14.76 2.94 -4.17
CA THR A 32 -16.13 2.89 -3.61
C THR A 32 -16.19 3.13 -2.11
N THR A 33 -15.05 3.35 -1.44
CA THR A 33 -14.95 3.63 0.00
C THR A 33 -15.83 4.80 0.43
N THR A 34 -15.94 5.83 -0.41
CA THR A 34 -16.78 7.01 -0.16
C THR A 34 -18.28 6.72 -0.20
N LEU A 35 -18.70 5.70 -0.97
CA LEU A 35 -20.08 5.24 -1.02
C LEU A 35 -20.39 4.36 0.21
N ALA A 36 -19.41 3.56 0.66
CA ALA A 36 -19.52 2.77 1.88
C ALA A 36 -19.62 3.64 3.15
N THR A 37 -18.86 4.74 3.24
CA THR A 37 -18.96 5.68 4.38
C THR A 37 -20.30 6.43 4.40
N HIS A 38 -20.87 6.73 3.23
CA HIS A 38 -22.23 7.26 3.14
C HIS A 38 -23.26 6.26 3.69
N LEU A 39 -23.23 5.00 3.24
CA LEU A 39 -24.11 3.96 3.78
C LEU A 39 -23.95 3.82 5.30
N LYS A 40 -22.73 3.79 5.82
CA LYS A 40 -22.48 3.68 7.27
C LYS A 40 -23.14 4.78 8.09
N SER A 41 -23.17 6.01 7.56
CA SER A 41 -23.63 7.19 8.31
C SER A 41 -25.12 7.49 8.11
N LYS A 42 -25.67 7.26 6.91
CA LYS A 42 -27.06 7.60 6.57
C LYS A 42 -27.98 6.39 6.47
N HIS A 43 -27.44 5.20 6.21
CA HIS A 43 -28.20 3.96 6.02
C HIS A 43 -27.53 2.79 6.78
N PRO A 44 -27.45 2.85 8.13
CA PRO A 44 -26.73 1.86 8.93
C PRO A 44 -27.26 0.43 8.75
N GLU A 45 -28.56 0.27 8.47
CA GLU A 45 -29.16 -1.05 8.20
C GLU A 45 -28.67 -1.65 6.87
N GLN A 46 -28.59 -0.84 5.82
CA GLN A 46 -28.06 -1.27 4.52
C GLN A 46 -26.55 -1.49 4.58
N HIS A 47 -25.83 -0.70 5.38
CA HIS A 47 -24.42 -0.94 5.66
C HIS A 47 -24.20 -2.26 6.40
N LYS A 48 -25.09 -2.61 7.34
CA LYS A 48 -25.06 -3.91 8.02
C LYS A 48 -25.32 -5.05 7.04
N GLN A 49 -26.34 -4.96 6.17
CA GLN A 49 -26.59 -5.96 5.12
C GLN A 49 -25.41 -6.09 4.13
N PHE A 50 -24.74 -4.98 3.82
CA PHE A 50 -23.53 -4.99 2.98
C PHE A 50 -22.36 -5.68 3.67
N LEU A 51 -22.19 -5.48 4.98
CA LEU A 51 -21.19 -6.19 5.79
C LEU A 51 -21.54 -7.67 5.95
N ASP A 52 -22.81 -7.99 6.24
CA ASP A 52 -23.29 -9.36 6.42
C ASP A 52 -23.13 -10.19 5.14
N GLN A 53 -23.40 -9.61 3.96
CA GLN A 53 -23.10 -10.20 2.65
C GLN A 53 -21.59 -10.32 2.35
N SER A 54 -20.75 -9.71 3.18
CA SER A 54 -19.29 -9.81 3.14
C SER A 54 -18.75 -10.76 4.24
N THR A 55 -19.56 -11.14 5.23
CA THR A 55 -19.15 -11.95 6.41
C THR A 55 -19.86 -13.30 6.55
N GLU A 56 -20.67 -13.75 5.58
CA GLU A 56 -21.37 -15.06 5.61
C GLU A 56 -20.47 -16.32 5.63
N VAL A 57 -19.15 -16.18 5.81
CA VAL A 57 -18.29 -17.29 6.24
C VAL A 57 -17.57 -16.88 7.52
N LYS A 58 -18.17 -17.21 8.68
CA LYS A 58 -17.55 -17.52 10.00
C LYS A 58 -18.39 -16.97 11.17
N GLU A 59 -19.49 -17.65 11.51
CA GLU A 59 -19.97 -17.71 12.90
C GLU A 59 -20.51 -19.10 13.21
N LYS A 60 -19.83 -19.81 14.14
CA LYS A 60 -20.43 -20.69 15.16
C LYS A 60 -19.39 -21.12 16.21
N SER A 61 -19.52 -20.54 17.40
CA SER A 61 -19.29 -21.10 18.77
C SER A 61 -17.85 -21.57 19.13
N ASN A 62 -17.28 -21.43 20.34
CA ASN A 62 -17.80 -21.19 21.69
C ASN A 62 -16.66 -20.77 22.66
N LYS A 63 -17.05 -20.27 23.85
CA LYS A 63 -16.28 -19.87 25.05
C LYS A 63 -15.12 -20.78 25.49
N GLY A 64 -14.07 -20.17 26.07
CA GLY A 64 -13.12 -20.80 26.99
C GLY A 64 -11.99 -19.87 27.45
N GLU A 65 -11.98 -19.48 28.71
CA GLU A 65 -10.97 -18.65 29.38
C GLU A 65 -9.62 -19.39 29.60
N LYS A 66 -8.47 -18.70 29.49
CA LYS A 66 -7.54 -18.37 30.61
C LYS A 66 -6.15 -17.90 30.14
N SER A 67 -5.59 -17.03 30.99
CA SER A 67 -4.32 -16.30 31.02
C SER A 67 -3.04 -16.98 30.50
N SER A 68 -2.13 -16.21 29.90
CA SER A 68 -0.82 -15.87 30.50
C SER A 68 -0.07 -14.85 29.63
N SER A 69 0.62 -13.91 30.29
CA SER A 69 1.29 -12.75 29.72
C SER A 69 2.66 -13.11 29.14
N THR A 70 2.82 -12.94 27.82
CA THR A 70 4.13 -12.71 27.19
C THR A 70 3.97 -11.66 26.10
N LYS A 71 4.56 -10.47 26.29
CA LYS A 71 4.54 -9.38 25.30
C LYS A 71 5.48 -9.70 24.14
N THR A 72 4.91 -9.88 22.94
CA THR A 72 5.64 -9.86 21.67
C THR A 72 4.94 -8.91 20.69
N CYS A 73 5.74 -8.20 19.89
CA CYS A 73 5.30 -7.20 18.91
C CYS A 73 4.39 -7.79 17.83
N ALA A 74 3.34 -7.04 17.47
CA ALA A 74 2.23 -7.35 16.56
C ALA A 74 2.59 -7.74 15.11
N VAL A 75 3.87 -7.93 14.79
CA VAL A 75 4.34 -8.30 13.44
C VAL A 75 4.35 -9.81 13.22
N ALA A 76 4.52 -10.62 14.27
CA ALA A 76 4.56 -12.08 14.14
C ALA A 76 3.17 -12.69 13.83
N ASP A 77 2.11 -12.06 14.32
CA ASP A 77 0.74 -12.54 14.16
C ASP A 77 0.23 -12.38 12.72
N LEU A 78 0.71 -11.38 11.98
CA LEU A 78 0.37 -11.16 10.57
C LEU A 78 1.02 -12.19 9.62
N PHE A 79 2.20 -12.71 9.97
CA PHE A 79 2.87 -13.74 9.15
C PHE A 79 2.26 -15.13 9.37
N ASN A 80 1.79 -15.45 10.57
CA ASN A 80 1.23 -16.77 10.89
C ASN A 80 -0.22 -16.95 10.41
N GLU A 81 -1.00 -15.88 10.25
CA GLU A 81 -2.30 -15.97 9.58
C GLU A 81 -2.18 -16.29 8.09
N TYR A 82 -1.07 -15.87 7.45
CA TYR A 82 -0.81 -16.14 6.04
C TYR A 82 -0.46 -17.61 5.75
N GLU A 83 0.25 -18.28 6.67
CA GLU A 83 0.72 -19.66 6.46
C GLU A 83 -0.37 -20.73 6.68
N ARG A 84 -1.50 -20.41 7.34
CA ARG A 84 -2.60 -21.38 7.61
C ARG A 84 -3.64 -21.50 6.51
N ASP A 85 -3.73 -20.52 5.60
CA ASP A 85 -4.69 -20.58 4.49
C ASP A 85 -4.16 -21.38 3.27
N ASN A 86 -2.92 -21.88 3.34
CA ASN A 86 -2.21 -22.55 2.23
C ASN A 86 -2.41 -24.09 2.17
N GLU A 87 -3.31 -24.66 2.99
CA GLU A 87 -3.60 -26.12 2.93
C GLU A 87 -4.71 -26.47 1.91
N MET A 88 -5.49 -25.50 1.42
CA MET A 88 -6.55 -25.73 0.42
C MET A 88 -6.08 -25.50 -1.04
N GLU A 89 -4.93 -24.84 -1.26
CA GLU A 89 -4.42 -24.59 -2.63
C GLU A 89 -3.72 -25.82 -3.24
N ASN A 90 -3.43 -26.85 -2.44
CA ASN A 90 -2.71 -28.04 -2.92
C ASN A 90 -3.61 -29.09 -3.61
N MET A 91 -4.86 -28.72 -3.96
CA MET A 91 -5.78 -29.58 -4.72
C MET A 91 -6.23 -29.01 -6.08
N LEU A 92 -5.63 -27.91 -6.57
CA LEU A 92 -5.86 -27.44 -7.95
C LEU A 92 -4.60 -27.60 -8.81
N ASN A 93 -4.12 -28.85 -8.89
CA ASN A 93 -3.24 -29.26 -9.98
C ASN A 93 -4.10 -29.42 -11.25
N THR A 94 -4.35 -28.32 -11.96
CA THR A 94 -4.96 -28.36 -13.29
C THR A 94 -4.11 -27.52 -14.24
N GLN A 95 -3.22 -28.23 -14.93
CA GLN A 95 -2.54 -27.88 -16.17
C GLN A 95 -2.31 -26.37 -16.42
N LEU A 96 -1.11 -25.88 -16.11
CA LEU A 96 -0.63 -24.55 -16.48
C LEU A 96 -0.85 -24.25 -17.98
N PRO A 97 -1.64 -23.22 -18.34
CA PRO A 97 -1.67 -22.70 -19.70
C PRO A 97 -0.30 -22.10 -20.06
N SER A 98 0.05 -22.21 -21.34
CA SER A 98 1.26 -21.64 -21.94
C SER A 98 1.52 -20.17 -21.50
N PRO A 99 2.78 -19.77 -21.23
CA PRO A 99 3.13 -18.44 -20.69
C PRO A 99 2.65 -17.22 -21.52
N ALA A 100 2.19 -17.43 -22.75
CA ALA A 100 1.78 -16.38 -23.68
C ALA A 100 0.36 -15.81 -23.42
N GLU A 101 -0.52 -16.51 -22.69
CA GLU A 101 -1.96 -16.17 -22.62
C GLU A 101 -2.46 -15.73 -21.24
N LEU A 102 -1.59 -15.65 -20.21
CA LEU A 102 -2.01 -15.25 -18.87
C LEU A 102 -2.36 -13.75 -18.81
N ASN A 103 -3.49 -13.45 -18.17
CA ASN A 103 -3.90 -12.08 -17.89
C ASN A 103 -2.98 -11.43 -16.84
N ALA A 104 -2.99 -10.09 -16.74
CA ALA A 104 -2.08 -9.37 -15.85
C ALA A 104 -2.25 -9.73 -14.36
N HIS A 105 -3.46 -10.12 -13.96
CA HIS A 105 -3.76 -10.54 -12.59
C HIS A 105 -3.13 -11.90 -12.27
N GLN A 106 -3.31 -12.88 -13.16
CA GLN A 106 -2.75 -14.22 -13.04
C GLN A 106 -1.22 -14.18 -13.02
N LYS A 107 -0.60 -13.32 -13.83
CA LYS A 107 0.86 -13.11 -13.80
C LYS A 107 1.32 -12.58 -12.44
N ALA A 108 0.59 -11.61 -11.88
CA ALA A 108 0.89 -11.08 -10.55
C ALA A 108 0.70 -12.13 -9.44
N GLU A 109 -0.37 -12.92 -9.48
CA GLU A 109 -0.61 -14.01 -8.53
C GLU A 109 0.51 -15.06 -8.57
N VAL A 110 0.95 -15.45 -9.77
CA VAL A 110 2.08 -16.38 -9.94
C VAL A 110 3.37 -15.81 -9.34
N GLU A 111 3.72 -14.56 -9.63
CA GLU A 111 4.92 -13.92 -9.05
C GLU A 111 4.84 -13.85 -7.52
N VAL A 112 3.69 -13.47 -6.96
CA VAL A 112 3.47 -13.39 -5.51
C VAL A 112 3.61 -14.76 -4.87
N ASN A 113 2.91 -15.77 -5.39
CA ASN A 113 2.97 -17.13 -4.86
C ASN A 113 4.39 -17.68 -4.94
N GLU A 114 5.09 -17.49 -6.06
CA GLU A 114 6.47 -17.96 -6.19
C GLU A 114 7.43 -17.26 -5.23
N TYR A 115 7.29 -15.93 -5.06
CA TYR A 115 8.10 -15.17 -4.12
C TYR A 115 7.92 -15.66 -2.68
N LEU A 116 6.70 -15.95 -2.26
CA LEU A 116 6.39 -16.37 -0.90
C LEU A 116 6.90 -17.77 -0.57
N HIS A 117 6.98 -18.65 -1.57
CA HIS A 117 7.59 -19.97 -1.46
C HIS A 117 9.12 -19.96 -1.67
N SER A 118 9.69 -18.81 -2.06
CA SER A 118 11.13 -18.68 -2.26
C SER A 118 11.90 -18.51 -0.94
N LYS A 119 13.22 -18.69 -0.99
CA LYS A 119 14.09 -18.50 0.18
C LYS A 119 14.01 -17.04 0.65
N ARG A 120 13.69 -16.85 1.93
CA ARG A 120 13.66 -15.53 2.57
C ARG A 120 15.04 -14.88 2.56
N LEU A 121 15.06 -13.58 2.28
CA LEU A 121 16.25 -12.73 2.38
C LEU A 121 16.78 -12.74 3.82
N GLN A 122 18.09 -12.82 4.00
CA GLN A 122 18.68 -12.72 5.33
C GLN A 122 18.66 -11.26 5.80
N ILE A 123 18.61 -11.06 7.12
CA ILE A 123 18.57 -9.71 7.72
C ILE A 123 19.82 -8.89 7.37
N THR A 124 20.94 -9.56 7.08
CA THR A 124 22.22 -8.94 6.70
C THR A 124 22.27 -8.46 5.26
N ASP A 125 21.37 -8.92 4.41
CA ASP A 125 21.41 -8.64 2.98
C ASP A 125 20.66 -7.35 2.65
N ASP A 126 21.14 -6.63 1.65
CA ASP A 126 20.52 -5.39 1.18
C ASP A 126 19.24 -5.69 0.36
N PRO A 127 18.05 -5.28 0.85
CA PRO A 127 16.79 -5.51 0.14
C PRO A 127 16.76 -4.86 -1.24
N PHE A 128 17.41 -3.71 -1.42
CA PHE A 128 17.42 -3.02 -2.71
C PHE A 128 18.23 -3.80 -3.75
N LYS A 129 19.38 -4.37 -3.36
CA LYS A 129 20.18 -5.24 -4.23
C LYS A 129 19.47 -6.54 -4.56
N TYR A 130 18.76 -7.11 -3.58
CA TYR A 130 17.98 -8.33 -3.80
C TYR A 130 16.97 -8.16 -4.94
N TRP A 131 16.21 -7.06 -4.97
CA TRP A 131 15.22 -6.82 -6.03
C TRP A 131 15.82 -6.34 -7.36
N SER A 132 16.99 -5.69 -7.32
CA SER A 132 17.66 -5.14 -8.50
C SER A 132 18.57 -6.13 -9.23
N GLY A 133 18.85 -7.29 -8.62
CA GLY A 133 19.68 -8.34 -9.21
C GLY A 133 18.87 -9.31 -10.08
N GLU A 134 19.19 -10.60 -9.96
CA GLU A 134 18.58 -11.69 -10.74
C GLU A 134 17.05 -11.81 -10.55
N ASN A 135 16.56 -11.40 -9.39
CA ASN A 135 15.12 -11.41 -9.09
C ASN A 135 14.32 -10.40 -9.92
N SER A 136 14.96 -9.38 -10.50
CA SER A 136 14.30 -8.43 -11.40
C SER A 136 13.79 -9.08 -12.68
N ILE A 137 14.48 -10.11 -13.16
CA ILE A 137 14.10 -10.90 -14.33
C ILE A 137 13.02 -11.91 -13.93
N LYS A 138 13.15 -12.46 -12.72
CA LYS A 138 12.26 -13.49 -12.18
C LYS A 138 10.87 -12.94 -11.83
N TRP A 139 10.82 -11.79 -11.16
CA TRP A 139 9.59 -11.16 -10.68
C TRP A 139 9.52 -9.68 -11.08
N PRO A 140 9.32 -9.38 -12.37
CA PRO A 140 9.36 -8.03 -12.89
C PRO A 140 8.26 -7.11 -12.30
N LEU A 141 7.07 -7.64 -11.99
CA LEU A 141 6.00 -6.84 -11.40
C LEU A 141 6.31 -6.52 -9.93
N LEU A 142 6.80 -7.50 -9.17
CA LEU A 142 7.19 -7.29 -7.78
C LEU A 142 8.40 -6.35 -7.64
N THR A 143 9.41 -6.47 -8.50
CA THR A 143 10.57 -5.56 -8.51
C THR A 143 10.14 -4.11 -8.77
N LYS A 144 9.18 -3.89 -9.68
CA LYS A 144 8.66 -2.54 -9.92
C LYS A 144 7.97 -1.96 -8.68
N LEU A 145 7.27 -2.81 -7.91
CA LEU A 145 6.65 -2.39 -6.64
C LEU A 145 7.70 -2.15 -5.56
N SER A 146 8.70 -3.03 -5.43
CA SER A 146 9.72 -2.89 -4.39
C SER A 146 10.52 -1.62 -4.56
N HIS A 147 10.93 -1.25 -5.77
CA HIS A 147 11.60 0.03 -6.03
C HIS A 147 10.74 1.23 -5.63
N ARG A 148 9.44 1.17 -5.89
CA ARG A 148 8.52 2.25 -5.50
C ARG A 148 8.42 2.38 -3.98
N TYR A 149 8.24 1.28 -3.26
CA TYR A 149 8.01 1.32 -1.81
C TYR A 149 9.30 1.47 -1.00
N PHE A 150 10.44 0.98 -1.49
CA PHE A 150 11.74 1.13 -0.82
C PHE A 150 12.36 2.51 -1.00
N SER A 151 11.86 3.30 -1.95
CA SER A 151 12.31 4.69 -2.13
C SER A 151 11.81 5.64 -1.04
N ALA A 152 10.74 5.27 -0.32
CA ALA A 152 10.16 6.13 0.71
C ALA A 152 10.92 5.97 2.04
N PRO A 153 11.34 7.06 2.70
CA PRO A 153 11.92 6.97 4.03
C PRO A 153 10.86 6.51 5.05
N ALA A 154 11.29 5.75 6.06
CA ALA A 154 10.39 5.27 7.11
C ALA A 154 9.86 6.40 8.01
N THR A 155 10.54 7.55 8.06
CA THR A 155 10.20 8.67 8.95
C THR A 155 10.33 10.02 8.22
N SER A 156 9.70 11.06 8.81
CA SER A 156 9.86 12.46 8.39
C SER A 156 11.19 13.08 8.77
N SER A 157 12.09 12.34 9.45
CA SER A 157 13.32 12.89 10.03
C SER A 157 14.23 13.54 8.99
N GLU A 158 14.29 13.02 7.77
CA GLU A 158 15.06 13.65 6.68
C GLU A 158 14.47 14.99 6.25
N SER A 159 13.14 15.12 6.26
CA SER A 159 12.46 16.39 5.99
C SER A 159 12.72 17.39 7.13
N GLU A 160 12.69 16.95 8.38
CA GLU A 160 13.01 17.78 9.55
C GLU A 160 14.46 18.27 9.55
N ARG A 161 15.41 17.42 9.17
CA ARG A 161 16.82 17.80 8.96
C ARG A 161 16.96 18.86 7.85
N LEU A 162 16.22 18.69 6.75
CA LEU A 162 16.16 19.67 5.66
C LEU A 162 15.64 21.02 6.16
N PHE A 163 14.52 21.05 6.91
CA PHE A 163 13.97 22.29 7.46
C PHE A 163 14.87 22.92 8.54
N SER A 164 15.55 22.10 9.33
CA SER A 164 16.54 22.60 10.30
C SER A 164 17.70 23.30 9.58
N THR A 165 18.17 22.71 8.47
CA THR A 165 19.21 23.32 7.61
C THR A 165 18.69 24.58 6.91
N ALA A 166 17.42 24.61 6.51
CA ALA A 166 16.77 25.79 5.95
C ALA A 166 16.77 26.98 6.92
N GLY A 167 16.68 26.73 8.24
CA GLY A 167 16.83 27.77 9.26
C GLY A 167 18.20 28.47 9.23
N LEU A 168 19.26 27.81 8.74
CA LEU A 168 20.58 28.42 8.55
C LEU A 168 20.67 29.22 7.24
N VAL A 169 19.98 28.76 6.19
CA VAL A 169 19.93 29.45 4.88
C VAL A 169 19.10 30.73 4.99
N VAL A 170 17.96 30.65 5.67
CA VAL A 170 17.06 31.76 6.00
C VAL A 170 17.44 32.30 7.38
N SER A 171 18.59 32.96 7.47
CA SER A 171 19.00 33.62 8.71
C SER A 171 18.45 35.05 8.78
N ASN A 172 18.40 35.62 9.98
CA ASN A 172 18.01 37.03 10.22
C ASN A 172 18.87 38.04 9.45
N LEU A 173 20.03 37.64 8.93
CA LEU A 173 20.92 38.45 8.10
C LEU A 173 20.59 38.38 6.59
N ARG A 174 19.75 37.44 6.16
CA ARG A 174 19.36 37.20 4.76
C ARG A 174 17.84 37.25 4.56
N THR A 175 17.20 38.29 5.10
CA THR A 175 15.74 38.47 5.09
C THR A 175 15.13 38.82 3.71
N ARG A 176 15.96 39.04 2.69
CA ARG A 176 15.52 39.42 1.32
C ARG A 176 15.47 38.27 0.31
N LEU A 177 15.68 37.03 0.75
CA LEU A 177 15.55 35.86 -0.12
C LEU A 177 14.08 35.57 -0.41
N LEU A 178 13.73 35.49 -1.70
CA LEU A 178 12.42 35.00 -2.13
C LEU A 178 12.29 33.50 -1.82
N PRO A 179 11.09 33.00 -1.51
CA PRO A 179 10.85 31.58 -1.23
C PRO A 179 11.40 30.65 -2.32
N ASP A 180 11.19 30.98 -3.60
CA ASP A 180 11.69 30.22 -4.74
C ASP A 180 13.23 30.08 -4.74
N ASN A 181 13.93 31.10 -4.27
CA ASN A 181 15.39 31.07 -4.19
C ASN A 181 15.86 30.21 -3.00
N VAL A 182 15.13 30.21 -1.90
CA VAL A 182 15.41 29.33 -0.75
C VAL A 182 15.24 27.87 -1.16
N GLU A 183 14.16 27.54 -1.88
CA GLU A 183 13.92 26.19 -2.39
C GLU A 183 15.07 25.71 -3.29
N LYS A 184 15.49 26.53 -4.26
CA LYS A 184 16.61 26.21 -5.16
C LYS A 184 17.92 26.00 -4.38
N LEU A 185 18.21 26.85 -3.40
CA LEU A 185 19.42 26.72 -2.58
C LEU A 185 19.40 25.43 -1.75
N LEU A 186 18.26 25.09 -1.15
CA LEU A 186 18.09 23.85 -0.41
C LEU A 186 18.22 22.61 -1.30
N PHE A 187 17.60 22.66 -2.48
CA PHE A 187 17.72 21.60 -3.47
C PHE A 187 19.19 21.38 -3.86
N LEU A 188 19.93 22.44 -4.20
CA LEU A 188 21.35 22.35 -4.53
C LEU A 188 22.17 21.83 -3.34
N HIS A 189 21.96 22.38 -2.14
CA HIS A 189 22.73 21.98 -0.96
C HIS A 189 22.65 20.47 -0.66
N ASN A 190 21.46 19.88 -0.78
CA ASN A 190 21.26 18.45 -0.51
C ASN A 190 21.68 17.56 -1.69
N ASN A 191 21.38 17.96 -2.93
CA ASN A 191 21.62 17.10 -4.08
C ASN A 191 23.06 17.16 -4.61
N LEU A 192 23.78 18.26 -4.42
CA LEU A 192 25.18 18.38 -4.86
C LEU A 192 26.10 17.35 -4.18
N LYS A 193 25.77 16.92 -2.96
CA LYS A 193 26.48 15.85 -2.24
C LYS A 193 26.38 14.51 -2.95
N ILE A 194 25.29 14.24 -3.67
CA ILE A 194 25.08 13.02 -4.45
C ILE A 194 26.05 12.98 -5.65
N TYR A 195 26.42 14.15 -6.18
CA TYR A 195 27.31 14.30 -7.33
C TYR A 195 28.79 14.48 -6.95
N ASP A 196 29.15 14.25 -5.68
CA ASP A 196 30.51 14.46 -5.14
C ASP A 196 31.08 15.86 -5.43
N TYR A 197 30.21 16.87 -5.49
CA TYR A 197 30.62 18.25 -5.74
C TYR A 197 31.38 18.80 -4.52
N LYS A 198 32.63 19.23 -4.75
CA LYS A 198 33.48 19.84 -3.73
C LYS A 198 33.27 21.34 -3.73
N TYR A 199 32.99 21.89 -2.56
CA TYR A 199 32.97 23.34 -2.38
C TYR A 199 34.41 23.83 -2.28
N ASP A 200 34.83 24.64 -3.24
CA ASP A 200 36.08 25.39 -3.13
C ASP A 200 35.86 26.48 -2.06
N LEU A 201 36.55 26.35 -0.93
CA LEU A 201 36.55 27.29 0.19
C LEU A 201 37.78 28.20 0.14
#